data_AF-A0A1H3GLT0-F1
#
_entry.id   AF-A0A1H3GLT0-F1
#
_cell.length_a   1.000
_cell.length_b   1.000
_cell.length_c   1.000
_cell.angle_alpha   90.00
_cell.angle_beta   90.00
_cell.angle_gamma   90.00
#
_symmetry.space_group_name_H-M   'P 1'
#
loop_
_entity.id
_entity.type
_entity.pdbx_description
1 polymer ?
#
loop_
_entity_poly.entity_id
_entity_poly.type
_entity_poly.pdbx_seq_one_letter_code
_entity_poly.pdbx_strand_id
1 'polypeptide(L)'
;MFESEYAKCEYIEKDNAVFHVWKKEAHFDNYRDPVIASLEMLREHKDSIFIVDARNGFEDVKEDVEWGFNWFLPELKKTGCTIWGFILPEVSHIEGEIDLWTKEIEKNFKVIRAVSYEEIVAAVKISGLSVRRFEESDAEAVSALIRKTISISNKKDYPEDLMDQLIETETPDHVLQRASWTHFYVVTDGDLIIGCGAIGPYWGREEESSLFTVFVDPDYQGRGVGRKIIGTLENDVFFLRAKRIEIPASITGVPFYLKMGYHYKDGVSEPDEEHLIRMEKNR
;
A
#
# COMPACT_ATOMS: atom_id res chain seq x y z
N MET A 1 28.06 -9.15 3.46
CA MET A 1 27.49 -10.26 2.66
C MET A 1 28.02 -11.57 3.19
N PHE A 2 27.15 -12.58 3.26
CA PHE A 2 27.47 -13.97 3.62
C PHE A 2 26.99 -14.88 2.49
N GLU A 3 27.74 -15.92 2.18
CA GLU A 3 27.36 -16.89 1.16
C GLU A 3 27.88 -18.28 1.51
N SER A 4 27.00 -19.28 1.40
CA SER A 4 27.31 -20.69 1.54
C SER A 4 26.67 -21.49 0.40
N GLU A 5 26.85 -22.81 0.43
CA GLU A 5 26.13 -23.73 -0.47
C GLU A 5 24.61 -23.72 -0.22
N TYR A 6 24.18 -23.31 0.97
CA TYR A 6 22.81 -23.41 1.45
C TYR A 6 22.05 -22.09 1.37
N ALA A 7 22.74 -20.95 1.51
CA ALA A 7 22.09 -19.66 1.55
C ALA A 7 22.99 -18.52 1.05
N LYS A 8 22.37 -17.40 0.72
CA LYS A 8 23.03 -16.10 0.51
C LYS A 8 22.33 -15.07 1.38
N CYS A 9 23.10 -14.26 2.11
CA CYS A 9 22.59 -13.15 2.90
C CYS A 9 23.31 -11.87 2.50
N GLU A 10 22.57 -10.82 2.16
CA GLU A 10 23.14 -9.53 1.79
C GLU A 10 22.33 -8.36 2.33
N TYR A 11 23.02 -7.26 2.63
CA TYR A 11 22.36 -5.99 2.90
C TYR A 11 22.21 -5.19 1.60
N ILE A 12 21.00 -4.73 1.34
CA ILE A 12 20.62 -3.95 0.17
C ILE A 12 20.36 -2.52 0.64
N GLU A 13 21.36 -1.65 0.44
CA GLU A 13 21.38 -0.27 0.94
C GLU A 13 20.19 0.56 0.46
N LYS A 14 19.82 0.46 -0.83
CA LYS A 14 18.74 1.26 -1.44
C LYS A 14 17.36 1.08 -0.78
N ASP A 15 17.12 -0.07 -0.16
CA ASP A 15 15.83 -0.41 0.46
C ASP A 15 15.95 -0.56 1.98
N ASN A 16 17.16 -0.34 2.54
CA ASN A 16 17.51 -0.68 3.91
C ASN A 16 17.02 -2.09 4.28
N ALA A 17 17.42 -3.11 3.52
CA ALA A 17 16.90 -4.47 3.69
C ALA A 17 18.03 -5.49 3.85
N VAL A 18 17.88 -6.42 4.78
CA VAL A 18 18.69 -7.63 4.85
C VAL A 18 17.93 -8.73 4.11
N PHE A 19 18.48 -9.17 2.98
CA PHE A 19 17.89 -10.18 2.12
C PHE A 19 18.58 -11.53 2.31
N HIS A 20 17.81 -12.50 2.80
CA HIS A 20 18.22 -13.87 3.03
C HIS A 20 17.57 -14.76 1.97
N VAL A 21 18.37 -15.49 1.21
CA VAL A 21 17.89 -16.41 0.17
C VAL A 21 18.35 -17.82 0.46
N TRP A 22 17.40 -18.72 0.70
CA TRP A 22 17.70 -20.15 0.77
C TRP A 22 17.90 -20.71 -0.65
N LYS A 23 19.01 -21.41 -0.85
CA LYS A 23 19.36 -22.11 -2.10
C LYS A 23 18.89 -23.57 -2.08
N LYS A 24 18.90 -24.18 -0.89
CA LYS A 24 18.45 -25.56 -0.62
C LYS A 24 18.20 -25.73 0.89
N GLU A 25 17.56 -26.84 1.23
CA GLU A 25 17.31 -27.28 2.60
C GLU A 25 18.60 -27.33 3.43
N ALA A 26 18.52 -26.80 4.65
CA ALA A 26 19.64 -26.60 5.55
C ALA A 26 19.25 -26.95 6.98
N HIS A 27 20.18 -27.54 7.73
CA HIS A 27 19.97 -27.91 9.14
C HIS A 27 21.25 -27.65 9.94
N PHE A 28 21.09 -27.50 11.26
CA PHE A 28 22.16 -27.23 12.21
C PHE A 28 23.01 -26.04 11.74
N ASP A 29 24.34 -26.16 11.70
CA ASP A 29 25.23 -25.05 11.32
C ASP A 29 24.97 -24.53 9.90
N ASN A 30 24.54 -25.39 8.97
CA ASN A 30 24.18 -24.97 7.61
C ASN A 30 22.95 -24.05 7.58
N TYR A 31 22.08 -24.14 8.60
CA TYR A 31 20.93 -23.26 8.80
C TYR A 31 21.30 -22.06 9.70
N ARG A 32 21.94 -22.33 10.84
CA ARG A 32 22.25 -21.34 11.87
C ARG A 32 23.26 -20.30 11.41
N ASP A 33 24.31 -20.69 10.69
CA ASP A 33 25.34 -19.74 10.23
C ASP A 33 24.76 -18.63 9.32
N PRO A 34 23.96 -18.94 8.28
CA PRO A 34 23.26 -17.91 7.51
C PRO A 34 22.28 -17.04 8.33
N VAL A 35 21.55 -17.65 9.26
CA VAL A 35 20.59 -16.93 10.11
C VAL A 35 21.32 -15.96 11.05
N ILE A 36 22.43 -16.40 11.66
CA ILE A 36 23.32 -15.56 12.48
C ILE A 36 23.90 -14.43 11.63
N ALA A 37 24.38 -14.73 10.42
CA ALA A 37 24.91 -13.71 9.52
C ALA A 37 23.85 -12.65 9.16
N SER A 38 22.60 -13.05 8.96
CA SER A 38 21.48 -12.13 8.74
C SER A 38 21.23 -11.26 9.98
N LEU A 39 21.27 -11.86 11.17
CA LEU A 39 21.10 -11.17 12.45
C LEU A 39 22.19 -10.11 12.69
N GLU A 40 23.45 -10.40 12.39
CA GLU A 40 24.53 -9.42 12.52
C GLU A 40 24.36 -8.26 11.54
N MET A 41 23.94 -8.51 10.30
CA MET A 41 23.61 -7.44 9.35
C MET A 41 22.43 -6.59 9.85
N LEU A 42 21.41 -7.20 10.45
CA LEU A 42 20.27 -6.48 11.03
C LEU A 42 20.68 -5.63 12.25
N ARG A 43 21.70 -6.05 13.02
CA ARG A 43 22.27 -5.25 14.12
C ARG A 43 23.09 -4.07 13.60
N GLU A 44 23.86 -4.29 12.54
CA GLU A 44 24.70 -3.26 11.91
C GLU A 44 23.83 -2.18 11.23
N HIS A 45 22.78 -2.60 10.53
CA HIS A 45 21.89 -1.73 9.78
C HIS A 45 20.54 -1.57 10.49
N LYS A 46 20.45 -0.58 11.38
CA LYS A 46 19.25 -0.33 12.18
C LYS A 46 18.00 -0.08 11.33
N ASP A 47 16.86 -0.49 11.87
CA ASP A 47 15.52 -0.34 11.28
C ASP A 47 15.39 -0.98 9.88
N SER A 48 16.31 -1.90 9.53
CA SER A 48 16.27 -2.60 8.26
C SER A 48 15.17 -3.65 8.22
N ILE A 49 14.65 -3.87 7.02
CA ILE A 49 13.62 -4.87 6.73
C ILE A 49 14.31 -6.24 6.67
N PHE A 50 13.78 -7.25 7.35
CA PHE A 50 14.25 -8.61 7.16
C PHE A 50 13.43 -9.30 6.08
N ILE A 51 14.04 -9.65 4.96
CA ILE A 51 13.37 -10.31 3.82
C ILE A 51 13.96 -11.69 3.62
N VAL A 52 13.12 -12.72 3.65
CA VAL A 52 13.52 -14.12 3.51
C VAL A 52 12.84 -14.73 2.29
N ASP A 53 13.65 -15.22 1.35
CA ASP A 53 13.21 -16.12 0.30
C ASP A 53 13.24 -17.56 0.79
N ALA A 54 12.06 -18.03 1.20
CA ALA A 54 11.86 -19.34 1.80
C ALA A 54 11.49 -20.42 0.77
N ARG A 55 11.49 -20.13 -0.53
CA ARG A 55 11.01 -21.06 -1.56
C ARG A 55 11.81 -22.36 -1.64
N ASN A 56 13.09 -22.33 -1.26
CA ASN A 56 13.98 -23.51 -1.30
C ASN A 56 14.52 -23.91 0.07
N GLY A 57 13.97 -23.35 1.16
CA GLY A 57 14.43 -23.64 2.52
C GLY A 57 13.24 -23.88 3.42
N PHE A 58 13.16 -25.08 4.00
CA PHE A 58 12.22 -25.39 5.05
C PHE A 58 12.99 -25.77 6.31
N GLU A 59 12.47 -25.34 7.45
CA GLU A 59 12.97 -25.71 8.76
C GLU A 59 11.96 -26.66 9.40
N ASP A 60 12.25 -27.95 9.37
CA ASP A 60 11.41 -29.00 9.95
C ASP A 60 12.12 -29.76 11.08
N VAL A 61 13.43 -29.51 11.26
CA VAL A 61 14.23 -30.14 12.31
C VAL A 61 13.98 -29.44 13.64
N LYS A 62 13.49 -30.23 14.60
CA LYS A 62 13.07 -29.77 15.94
C LYS A 62 14.14 -28.94 16.65
N GLU A 63 15.41 -29.32 16.55
CA GLU A 63 16.54 -28.65 17.20
C GLU A 63 16.78 -27.24 16.67
N ASP A 64 16.56 -27.02 15.37
CA ASP A 64 16.67 -25.69 14.78
C ASP A 64 15.46 -24.85 15.16
N VAL A 65 14.26 -25.43 15.14
CA VAL A 65 13.03 -24.77 15.57
C VAL A 65 13.17 -24.27 17.02
N GLU A 66 13.60 -25.14 17.93
CA GLU A 66 13.84 -24.78 19.33
C GLU A 66 14.92 -23.70 19.48
N TRP A 67 15.99 -23.76 18.69
CA TRP A 67 17.02 -22.73 18.68
C TRP A 67 16.48 -21.38 18.17
N GLY A 68 15.67 -21.40 17.11
CA GLY A 68 15.02 -20.24 16.52
C GLY A 68 14.13 -19.50 17.53
N PHE A 69 13.29 -20.25 18.25
CA PHE A 69 12.41 -19.69 19.29
C PHE A 69 13.18 -19.19 20.52
N ASN A 70 14.15 -19.95 21.01
CA ASN A 70 14.81 -19.67 22.28
C ASN A 70 15.97 -18.66 22.16
N TRP A 71 16.54 -18.48 20.96
CA TRP A 71 17.69 -17.62 20.75
C TRP A 71 17.47 -16.60 19.64
N PHE A 72 17.16 -17.04 18.42
CA PHE A 72 17.13 -16.12 17.26
C PHE A 72 16.04 -15.05 17.39
N LEU A 73 14.78 -15.43 17.67
CA LEU A 73 13.68 -14.47 17.80
C LEU A 73 13.93 -13.44 18.93
N PRO A 74 14.37 -13.83 20.14
CA PRO A 74 14.77 -12.88 21.17
C PRO A 74 15.87 -11.91 20.75
N GLU A 75 16.89 -12.38 20.01
CA GLU A 75 17.97 -11.53 19.52
C GLU A 75 17.52 -10.61 18.39
N LEU A 76 16.67 -11.10 17.48
CA LEU A 76 16.11 -10.32 16.39
C LEU A 76 15.31 -9.12 16.92
N LYS A 77 14.54 -9.29 18.00
CA LYS A 77 13.80 -8.18 18.65
C LYS A 77 14.72 -7.06 19.16
N LYS A 78 16.00 -7.32 19.37
CA LYS A 78 16.97 -6.32 19.85
C LYS A 78 17.58 -5.49 18.72
N THR A 79 17.35 -5.84 17.45
CA THR A 79 17.97 -5.15 16.31
C THR A 79 17.23 -3.88 15.89
N GLY A 80 15.96 -3.73 16.29
CA GLY A 80 15.06 -2.68 15.79
C GLY A 80 14.29 -3.07 14.53
N CYS A 81 14.54 -4.26 13.96
CA CYS A 81 13.74 -4.80 12.88
C CYS A 81 12.28 -4.99 13.33
N THR A 82 11.33 -4.41 12.59
CA THR A 82 9.88 -4.51 12.86
C THR A 82 9.09 -5.14 11.73
N ILE A 83 9.73 -5.36 10.58
CA ILE A 83 9.08 -5.90 9.37
C ILE A 83 9.81 -7.16 8.93
N TRP A 84 9.04 -8.22 8.71
CA TRP A 84 9.52 -9.48 8.17
C TRP A 84 8.78 -9.82 6.87
N GLY A 85 9.50 -9.79 5.76
CA GLY A 85 9.00 -10.19 4.44
C GLY A 85 9.31 -11.65 4.13
N PHE A 86 8.32 -12.42 3.67
CA PHE A 86 8.48 -13.77 3.15
C PHE A 86 8.18 -13.81 1.65
N ILE A 87 9.13 -14.32 0.87
CA ILE A 87 8.90 -14.70 -0.52
C ILE A 87 8.51 -16.17 -0.54
N LEU A 88 7.31 -16.45 -1.06
CA LEU A 88 6.70 -17.78 -1.11
C LEU A 88 6.28 -18.12 -2.55
N PRO A 89 6.08 -19.40 -2.90
CA PRO A 89 5.52 -19.78 -4.20
C PRO A 89 4.07 -19.27 -4.37
N GLU A 90 3.64 -18.95 -5.60
CA GLU A 90 2.25 -18.54 -5.91
C GLU A 90 1.20 -19.55 -5.42
N VAL A 91 1.54 -20.83 -5.39
CA VAL A 91 0.71 -21.92 -4.90
C VAL A 91 1.21 -22.31 -3.51
N SER A 92 0.91 -21.49 -2.51
CA SER A 92 1.01 -21.94 -1.12
C SER A 92 -0.37 -21.83 -0.46
N HIS A 93 -1.27 -22.76 -0.81
CA HIS A 93 -2.16 -23.32 0.19
C HIS A 93 -1.29 -24.11 1.17
N ILE A 94 -0.54 -23.41 2.03
CA ILE A 94 -0.21 -23.96 3.35
C ILE A 94 -1.41 -23.58 4.25
N GLU A 95 -2.60 -23.93 3.80
CA GLU A 95 -3.80 -24.04 4.63
C GLU A 95 -3.77 -25.45 5.22
N GLY A 96 -2.98 -25.64 6.28
CA GLY A 96 -2.88 -26.94 6.94
C GLY A 96 -1.94 -26.96 8.14
N GLU A 97 -0.81 -26.27 8.03
CA GLU A 97 0.12 -26.03 9.13
C GLU A 97 0.20 -24.53 9.39
N ILE A 98 -0.74 -24.03 10.19
CA ILE A 98 -0.59 -22.72 10.83
C ILE A 98 0.52 -22.89 11.87
N ASP A 99 1.75 -22.82 11.36
CA ASP A 99 3.01 -23.09 12.03
C ASP A 99 3.17 -22.15 13.24
N LEU A 100 3.60 -22.71 14.36
CA LEU A 100 3.80 -21.99 15.63
C LEU A 100 4.66 -20.74 15.40
N TRP A 101 5.59 -20.83 14.44
CA TRP A 101 6.47 -19.76 13.99
C TRP A 101 5.72 -18.54 13.48
N THR A 102 4.76 -18.73 12.58
CA THR A 102 4.02 -17.62 11.99
C THR A 102 3.29 -16.81 13.06
N LYS A 103 2.61 -17.49 13.99
CA LYS A 103 1.89 -16.84 15.08
C LYS A 103 2.82 -16.08 16.02
N GLU A 104 4.01 -16.61 16.29
CA GLU A 104 4.96 -15.95 17.20
C GLU A 104 5.65 -14.75 16.53
N ILE A 105 5.98 -14.86 15.24
CA ILE A 105 6.51 -13.75 14.45
C ILE A 105 5.46 -12.62 14.37
N GLU A 106 4.21 -12.92 14.03
CA GLU A 106 3.14 -11.93 13.87
C GLU A 106 2.81 -11.15 15.16
N LYS A 107 3.19 -11.67 16.35
CA LYS A 107 3.07 -10.92 17.62
C LYS A 107 4.03 -9.75 17.72
N ASN A 108 5.18 -9.81 17.06
CA ASN A 108 6.29 -8.88 17.26
C ASN A 108 6.73 -8.18 15.97
N PHE A 109 6.41 -8.75 14.82
CA PHE A 109 6.80 -8.25 13.52
C PHE A 109 5.57 -8.11 12.64
N LYS A 110 5.58 -7.06 11.83
CA LYS A 110 4.68 -6.94 10.71
C LYS A 110 5.13 -7.90 9.61
N VAL A 111 4.33 -8.94 9.38
CA VAL A 111 4.61 -9.95 8.35
C VAL A 111 4.02 -9.52 7.01
N ILE A 112 4.85 -9.52 5.98
CA ILE A 112 4.45 -9.31 4.58
C ILE A 112 4.77 -10.58 3.81
N ARG A 113 3.82 -11.08 3.03
CA ARG A 113 4.00 -12.25 2.17
C ARG A 113 3.81 -11.82 0.72
N ALA A 114 4.72 -12.23 -0.15
CA ALA A 114 4.67 -11.91 -1.56
C ALA A 114 5.39 -12.98 -2.40
N VAL A 115 5.38 -12.84 -3.73
CA VAL A 115 6.07 -13.79 -4.63
C VAL A 115 7.41 -13.26 -5.16
N SER A 116 7.76 -12.02 -4.82
CA SER A 116 9.02 -11.38 -5.20
C SER A 116 9.53 -10.39 -4.13
N TYR A 117 10.82 -10.08 -4.22
CA TYR A 117 11.46 -9.07 -3.37
C TYR A 117 10.86 -7.68 -3.61
N GLU A 118 10.62 -7.35 -4.88
CA GLU A 118 10.06 -6.07 -5.31
C GLU A 118 8.66 -5.82 -4.73
N GLU A 119 7.82 -6.85 -4.66
CA GLU A 119 6.50 -6.76 -4.05
C GLU A 119 6.56 -6.52 -2.54
N ILE A 120 7.50 -7.15 -1.83
CA ILE A 120 7.71 -6.91 -0.40
C ILE A 120 8.13 -5.46 -0.17
N VAL A 121 9.15 -4.99 -0.89
CA VAL A 121 9.62 -3.61 -0.78
C VAL A 121 8.52 -2.61 -1.11
N ALA A 122 7.72 -2.87 -2.15
CA ALA A 122 6.58 -2.04 -2.50
C ALA A 122 5.53 -2.01 -1.37
N ALA A 123 5.20 -3.17 -0.80
CA ALA A 123 4.26 -3.28 0.32
C ALA A 123 4.76 -2.55 1.58
N VAL A 124 6.06 -2.63 1.88
CA VAL A 124 6.67 -1.87 2.99
C VAL A 124 6.49 -0.38 2.77
N LYS A 125 6.87 0.13 1.58
CA LYS A 125 6.74 1.54 1.23
C LYS A 125 5.31 2.03 1.38
N ILE A 126 4.33 1.30 0.82
CA ILE A 126 2.89 1.61 0.96
C ILE A 126 2.47 1.73 2.43
N SER A 127 3.06 0.88 3.26
CA SER A 127 2.67 0.78 4.64
C SER A 127 3.34 1.81 5.56
N GLY A 128 4.45 2.39 5.12
CA GLY A 128 5.06 3.59 5.71
C GLY A 128 4.29 4.87 5.38
N LEU A 129 3.39 4.84 4.40
CA LEU A 129 2.56 5.99 4.06
C LEU A 129 1.54 6.27 5.18
N SER A 130 1.45 7.53 5.58
CA SER A 130 0.44 8.00 6.52
C SER A 130 -0.84 8.40 5.79
N VAL A 131 -1.98 8.25 6.44
CA VAL A 131 -3.24 8.84 5.99
C VAL A 131 -3.80 9.65 7.15
N ARG A 132 -4.14 10.90 6.90
CA ARG A 132 -4.73 11.79 7.90
C ARG A 132 -5.81 12.67 7.30
N ARG A 133 -6.59 13.31 8.17
CA ARG A 133 -7.51 14.37 7.75
C ARG A 133 -6.71 15.50 7.12
N PHE A 134 -7.29 16.07 6.08
CA PHE A 134 -6.83 17.32 5.48
C PHE A 134 -6.88 18.44 6.52
N GLU A 135 -5.88 19.30 6.52
CA GLU A 135 -5.81 20.55 7.27
C GLU A 135 -5.75 21.72 6.29
N GLU A 136 -6.25 22.91 6.67
CA GLU A 136 -6.29 24.06 5.75
C GLU A 136 -4.92 24.44 5.19
N SER A 137 -3.84 24.22 5.95
CA SER A 137 -2.46 24.41 5.50
C SER A 137 -2.02 23.49 4.36
N ASP A 138 -2.74 22.38 4.11
CA ASP A 138 -2.46 21.46 3.02
C ASP A 138 -2.99 21.96 1.67
N ALA A 139 -3.84 23.00 1.65
CA ALA A 139 -4.59 23.42 0.46
C ALA A 139 -3.71 23.68 -0.76
N GLU A 140 -2.57 24.34 -0.57
CA GLU A 140 -1.59 24.63 -1.63
C GLU A 140 -0.97 23.35 -2.20
N ALA A 141 -0.52 22.46 -1.32
CA ALA A 141 0.10 21.20 -1.73
C ALA A 141 -0.89 20.26 -2.42
N VAL A 142 -2.13 20.19 -1.95
CA VAL A 142 -3.19 19.39 -2.57
C VAL A 142 -3.62 19.98 -3.92
N SER A 143 -3.77 21.30 -4.03
CA SER A 143 -4.05 21.96 -5.31
C SER A 143 -2.93 21.67 -6.33
N ALA A 144 -1.66 21.81 -5.92
CA ALA A 144 -0.52 21.50 -6.77
C ALA A 144 -0.51 20.02 -7.22
N LEU A 145 -0.79 19.09 -6.31
CA LEU A 145 -0.93 17.66 -6.60
C LEU A 145 -2.01 17.40 -7.65
N ILE A 146 -3.22 17.92 -7.45
CA ILE A 146 -4.36 17.72 -8.37
C ILE A 146 -4.01 18.24 -9.75
N ARG A 147 -3.48 19.47 -9.84
CA ARG A 147 -3.08 20.10 -11.11
C ARG A 147 -1.98 19.32 -11.83
N LYS A 148 -0.96 18.83 -11.09
CA LYS A 148 0.09 17.94 -11.63
C LYS A 148 -0.51 16.66 -12.20
N THR A 149 -1.40 16.00 -11.43
CA THR A 149 -2.02 14.74 -11.86
C THR A 149 -2.89 14.93 -13.10
N ILE A 150 -3.72 15.97 -13.15
CA ILE A 150 -4.54 16.28 -14.33
C ILE A 150 -3.65 16.47 -15.57
N SER A 151 -2.60 17.27 -15.44
CA SER A 151 -1.69 17.62 -16.54
C SER A 151 -0.94 16.42 -17.13
N ILE A 152 -0.60 15.43 -16.30
CA ILE A 152 0.26 14.29 -16.70
C ILE A 152 -0.56 13.04 -17.01
N SER A 153 -1.51 12.71 -16.13
CA SER A 153 -2.28 11.46 -16.19
C SER A 153 -3.57 11.62 -16.99
N ASN A 154 -4.35 12.69 -16.76
CA ASN A 154 -5.68 12.80 -17.35
C ASN A 154 -5.68 13.44 -18.74
N LYS A 155 -4.78 14.40 -19.01
CA LYS A 155 -4.77 15.21 -20.25
C LYS A 155 -4.78 14.39 -21.55
N LYS A 156 -4.41 13.11 -21.52
CA LYS A 156 -4.42 12.20 -22.68
C LYS A 156 -5.81 11.72 -23.09
N ASP A 157 -6.77 11.73 -22.16
CA ASP A 157 -8.10 11.15 -22.35
C ASP A 157 -9.17 12.22 -22.66
N TYR A 158 -8.78 13.50 -22.70
CA TYR A 158 -9.69 14.65 -22.75
C TYR A 158 -9.23 15.71 -23.76
N PRO A 159 -10.14 16.56 -24.26
CA PRO A 159 -9.77 17.76 -25.00
C PRO A 159 -8.84 18.66 -24.17
N GLU A 160 -7.84 19.25 -24.84
CA GLU A 160 -6.80 20.05 -24.17
C GLU A 160 -7.37 21.30 -23.49
N ASP A 161 -8.27 22.01 -24.16
CA ASP A 161 -8.94 23.22 -23.66
C ASP A 161 -9.76 22.95 -22.39
N LEU A 162 -10.48 21.83 -22.36
CA LEU A 162 -11.22 21.38 -21.18
C LEU A 162 -10.27 21.12 -20.01
N MET A 163 -9.12 20.51 -20.27
CA MET A 163 -8.16 20.18 -19.22
C MET A 163 -7.45 21.40 -18.66
N ASP A 164 -7.10 22.35 -19.52
CA ASP A 164 -6.49 23.61 -19.11
C ASP A 164 -7.48 24.41 -18.23
N GLN A 165 -8.78 24.46 -18.60
CA GLN A 165 -9.83 25.05 -17.77
C GLN A 165 -9.99 24.35 -16.42
N LEU A 166 -9.97 23.01 -16.38
CA LEU A 166 -10.05 22.27 -15.12
C LEU A 166 -8.84 22.59 -14.22
N ILE A 167 -7.64 22.64 -14.78
CA ILE A 167 -6.41 22.99 -14.04
C ILE A 167 -6.48 24.40 -13.45
N GLU A 168 -7.11 25.36 -14.15
CA GLU A 168 -7.31 26.73 -13.64
C GLU A 168 -8.28 26.80 -12.47
N THR A 169 -9.28 25.90 -12.41
CA THR A 169 -10.29 25.89 -11.34
C THR A 169 -9.84 25.14 -10.08
N GLU A 170 -8.89 24.21 -10.16
CA GLU A 170 -8.36 23.45 -9.03
C GLU A 170 -7.35 24.26 -8.19
N THR A 171 -7.80 25.40 -7.66
CA THR A 171 -7.07 26.32 -6.78
C THR A 171 -7.11 25.88 -5.32
N PRO A 172 -6.22 26.42 -4.44
CA PRO A 172 -6.29 26.17 -3.00
C PRO A 172 -7.65 26.51 -2.39
N ASP A 173 -8.27 27.63 -2.80
CA ASP A 173 -9.61 28.02 -2.34
C ASP A 173 -10.68 27.01 -2.75
N HIS A 174 -10.58 26.42 -3.95
CA HIS A 174 -11.49 25.37 -4.40
C HIS A 174 -11.32 24.08 -3.58
N VAL A 175 -10.08 23.73 -3.22
CA VAL A 175 -9.81 22.61 -2.29
C VAL A 175 -10.42 22.88 -0.91
N LEU A 176 -10.24 24.08 -0.36
CA LEU A 176 -10.83 24.49 0.92
C LEU A 176 -12.36 24.43 0.88
N GLN A 177 -12.97 24.95 -0.18
CA GLN A 177 -14.42 24.88 -0.39
C GLN A 177 -14.91 23.42 -0.42
N ARG A 178 -14.16 22.51 -1.05
CA ARG A 178 -14.51 21.09 -1.08
C ARG A 178 -14.35 20.44 0.28
N ALA A 179 -13.28 20.77 1.01
CA ALA A 179 -13.03 20.27 2.37
C ALA A 179 -14.09 20.75 3.38
N SER A 180 -14.74 21.90 3.15
CA SER A 180 -15.70 22.48 4.10
C SER A 180 -16.99 21.66 4.29
N TRP A 181 -17.32 20.76 3.37
CA TRP A 181 -18.54 19.95 3.42
C TRP A 181 -18.28 18.45 3.20
N THR A 182 -17.01 18.06 3.00
CA THR A 182 -16.60 16.66 2.86
C THR A 182 -15.68 16.24 3.99
N HIS A 183 -15.63 14.93 4.18
CA HIS A 183 -14.57 14.27 4.91
C HIS A 183 -13.37 14.08 3.97
N PHE A 184 -12.43 15.03 4.00
CA PHE A 184 -11.26 15.07 3.13
C PHE A 184 -10.03 14.44 3.83
N TYR A 185 -9.33 13.55 3.13
CA TYR A 185 -8.10 12.92 3.55
C TYR A 185 -6.93 13.18 2.58
N VAL A 186 -5.73 13.20 3.15
CA VAL A 186 -4.46 13.22 2.41
C VAL A 186 -3.62 12.00 2.77
N VAL A 187 -2.86 11.50 1.80
CA VAL A 187 -1.85 10.45 1.98
C VAL A 187 -0.48 11.08 1.88
N THR A 188 0.37 10.83 2.87
CA THR A 188 1.73 11.39 2.91
C THR A 188 2.82 10.33 2.91
N ASP A 189 3.92 10.66 2.24
CA ASP A 189 5.21 9.99 2.33
C ASP A 189 6.15 10.92 3.10
N GLY A 190 6.32 10.68 4.40
CA GLY A 190 6.85 11.68 5.31
C GLY A 190 5.97 12.94 5.33
N ASP A 191 6.58 14.10 5.04
CA ASP A 191 5.90 15.39 4.97
C ASP A 191 5.29 15.68 3.57
N LEU A 192 5.61 14.87 2.56
CA LEU A 192 5.13 15.09 1.20
C LEU A 192 3.72 14.50 1.02
N ILE A 193 2.77 15.32 0.58
CA ILE A 193 1.44 14.85 0.16
C ILE A 193 1.54 14.23 -1.24
N ILE A 194 1.20 12.95 -1.34
CA ILE A 194 1.32 12.13 -2.56
C ILE A 194 -0.03 11.61 -3.07
N GLY A 195 -1.11 11.91 -2.36
CA GLY A 195 -2.45 11.47 -2.72
C GLY A 195 -3.50 12.15 -1.88
N CYS A 196 -4.71 12.23 -2.40
CA CYS A 196 -5.83 12.86 -1.71
C CYS A 196 -7.16 12.20 -2.11
N GLY A 197 -8.17 12.31 -1.26
CA GLY A 197 -9.50 11.79 -1.53
C GLY A 197 -10.50 12.30 -0.50
N ALA A 198 -11.73 12.51 -0.95
CA ALA A 198 -12.80 13.02 -0.12
C ALA A 198 -14.05 12.16 -0.24
N ILE A 199 -14.86 12.15 0.82
CA ILE A 199 -16.18 11.53 0.84
C ILE A 199 -17.19 12.48 1.47
N GLY A 200 -18.38 12.56 0.92
CA GLY A 200 -19.44 13.42 1.45
C GLY A 200 -20.83 12.86 1.18
N PRO A 201 -21.88 13.51 1.73
CA PRO A 201 -23.25 13.14 1.44
C PRO A 201 -23.56 13.30 -0.05
N TYR A 202 -24.38 12.40 -0.59
CA TYR A 202 -24.96 12.62 -1.91
C TYR A 202 -26.10 13.63 -1.79
N TRP A 203 -26.09 14.67 -2.61
CA TRP A 203 -27.00 15.81 -2.59
C TRP A 203 -28.46 15.43 -2.31
N GLY A 204 -28.94 15.83 -1.14
CA GLY A 204 -30.34 15.63 -0.73
C GLY A 204 -30.75 14.20 -0.41
N ARG A 205 -29.80 13.26 -0.26
CA ARG A 205 -30.09 11.85 0.08
C ARG A 205 -29.35 11.40 1.35
N GLU A 206 -30.13 11.04 2.37
CA GLU A 206 -29.59 10.64 3.69
C GLU A 206 -28.95 9.25 3.71
N GLU A 207 -29.29 8.38 2.77
CA GLU A 207 -28.77 7.00 2.71
C GLU A 207 -27.75 6.80 1.58
N GLU A 208 -27.27 7.90 0.99
CA GLU A 208 -26.30 7.86 -0.09
C GLU A 208 -25.13 8.81 0.20
N SER A 209 -23.98 8.45 -0.37
CA SER A 209 -22.74 9.20 -0.27
C SER A 209 -22.00 9.15 -1.61
N SER A 210 -21.00 10.01 -1.77
CA SER A 210 -20.19 10.03 -2.98
C SER A 210 -18.73 10.31 -2.68
N LEU A 211 -17.85 9.75 -3.51
CA LEU A 211 -16.41 9.99 -3.44
C LEU A 211 -16.02 11.13 -4.38
N PHE A 212 -15.13 12.00 -3.91
CA PHE A 212 -14.68 13.18 -4.62
C PHE A 212 -13.16 13.28 -4.59
N THR A 213 -12.60 13.96 -5.59
CA THR A 213 -11.20 14.43 -5.61
C THR A 213 -10.19 13.35 -5.23
N VAL A 214 -10.36 12.18 -5.82
CA VAL A 214 -9.43 11.05 -5.65
C VAL A 214 -8.30 11.22 -6.65
N PHE A 215 -7.15 11.69 -6.17
CA PHE A 215 -5.95 11.90 -6.97
C PHE A 215 -4.74 11.26 -6.30
N VAL A 216 -3.83 10.75 -7.12
CA VAL A 216 -2.53 10.20 -6.71
C VAL A 216 -1.46 10.88 -7.55
N ASP A 217 -0.35 11.24 -6.92
CA ASP A 217 0.79 11.83 -7.61
C ASP A 217 1.25 10.89 -8.74
N PRO A 218 1.47 11.38 -9.97
CA PRO A 218 1.86 10.53 -11.09
C PRO A 218 3.07 9.64 -10.81
N ASP A 219 4.03 10.10 -10.02
CA ASP A 219 5.22 9.33 -9.66
C ASP A 219 4.92 8.19 -8.68
N TYR A 220 3.76 8.25 -8.00
CA TYR A 220 3.28 7.27 -7.02
C TYR A 220 2.10 6.42 -7.53
N GLN A 221 1.61 6.67 -8.75
CA GLN A 221 0.56 5.86 -9.37
C GLN A 221 1.03 4.42 -9.64
N GLY A 222 0.09 3.46 -9.64
CA GLY A 222 0.39 2.04 -9.79
C GLY A 222 1.03 1.38 -8.56
N ARG A 223 1.34 2.15 -7.51
CA ARG A 223 1.98 1.66 -6.27
C ARG A 223 1.01 1.47 -5.10
N GLY A 224 -0.27 1.24 -5.36
CA GLY A 224 -1.27 0.97 -4.30
C GLY A 224 -1.77 2.17 -3.49
N VAL A 225 -1.27 3.39 -3.72
CA VAL A 225 -1.74 4.61 -3.02
C VAL A 225 -3.24 4.84 -3.20
N GLY A 226 -3.75 4.71 -4.43
CA GLY A 226 -5.19 4.83 -4.71
C GLY A 226 -6.04 3.84 -3.91
N ARG A 227 -5.57 2.59 -3.76
CA ARG A 227 -6.24 1.58 -2.95
C ARG A 227 -6.27 1.97 -1.47
N LYS A 228 -5.19 2.57 -0.96
CA LYS A 228 -5.12 3.08 0.42
C LYS A 228 -6.08 4.26 0.65
N ILE A 229 -6.24 5.15 -0.33
CA ILE A 229 -7.24 6.23 -0.31
C ILE A 229 -8.65 5.62 -0.25
N ILE A 230 -9.01 4.75 -1.21
CA ILE A 230 -10.34 4.12 -1.24
C ILE A 230 -10.61 3.36 0.06
N GLY A 231 -9.69 2.51 0.52
CA GLY A 231 -9.86 1.81 1.79
C GLY A 231 -10.07 2.75 2.99
N THR A 232 -9.47 3.94 2.98
CA THR A 232 -9.73 4.96 4.01
C THR A 232 -11.15 5.51 3.89
N LEU A 233 -11.57 5.89 2.69
CA LEU A 233 -12.91 6.43 2.42
C LEU A 233 -14.01 5.39 2.70
N GLU A 234 -13.76 4.11 2.42
CA GLU A 234 -14.68 3.00 2.68
C GLU A 234 -14.87 2.71 4.18
N ASN A 235 -13.97 3.20 5.04
CA ASN A 235 -14.10 3.13 6.49
C ASN A 235 -14.64 4.44 7.12
N ASP A 236 -14.92 5.46 6.31
CA ASP A 236 -15.50 6.70 6.79
C ASP A 236 -16.99 6.53 7.13
N VAL A 237 -17.48 7.29 8.13
CA VAL A 237 -18.89 7.26 8.55
C VAL A 237 -19.87 7.52 7.39
N PHE A 238 -19.50 8.38 6.42
CA PHE A 238 -20.31 8.63 5.25
C PHE A 238 -20.47 7.39 4.37
N PHE A 239 -19.42 6.57 4.24
CA PHE A 239 -19.51 5.31 3.53
C PHE A 239 -20.30 4.28 4.31
N LEU A 240 -20.00 4.15 5.61
CA LEU A 240 -20.59 3.15 6.49
C LEU A 240 -22.10 3.33 6.70
N ARG A 241 -22.63 4.56 6.60
CA ARG A 241 -24.08 4.81 6.67
C ARG A 241 -24.82 4.60 5.35
N ALA A 242 -24.12 4.67 4.22
CA ALA A 242 -24.75 4.71 2.92
C ALA A 242 -25.08 3.31 2.40
N LYS A 243 -26.23 3.17 1.75
CA LYS A 243 -26.63 1.97 0.99
C LYS A 243 -26.02 1.94 -0.40
N ARG A 244 -25.77 3.12 -0.97
CA ARG A 244 -25.19 3.32 -2.28
C ARG A 244 -24.12 4.41 -2.23
N ILE A 245 -23.01 4.14 -2.90
CA ILE A 245 -21.91 5.07 -3.08
C ILE A 245 -21.81 5.39 -4.56
N GLU A 246 -21.86 6.66 -4.91
CA GLU A 246 -21.68 7.12 -6.29
C GLU A 246 -20.30 7.75 -6.47
N ILE A 247 -19.68 7.52 -7.62
CA ILE A 247 -18.43 8.14 -8.03
C ILE A 247 -18.64 8.81 -9.39
N PRO A 248 -18.51 10.13 -9.50
CA PRO A 248 -18.29 10.79 -10.77
C PRO A 248 -16.85 10.56 -11.21
N ALA A 249 -16.60 9.47 -11.93
CA ALA A 249 -15.25 9.03 -12.27
C ALA A 249 -14.74 9.74 -13.54
N SER A 250 -13.49 10.19 -13.53
CA SER A 250 -12.79 10.52 -14.78
C SER A 250 -12.63 9.27 -15.65
N ILE A 251 -12.58 9.43 -16.97
CA ILE A 251 -12.30 8.38 -17.97
C ILE A 251 -11.03 7.59 -17.57
N THR A 252 -9.95 8.31 -17.24
CA THR A 252 -8.67 7.76 -16.76
C THR A 252 -8.81 6.86 -15.53
N GLY A 253 -9.78 7.16 -14.66
CA GLY A 253 -9.99 6.50 -13.37
C GLY A 253 -10.90 5.27 -13.44
N VAL A 254 -11.70 5.10 -14.49
CA VAL A 254 -12.66 3.98 -14.62
C VAL A 254 -12.01 2.61 -14.42
N PRO A 255 -10.86 2.27 -15.05
CA PRO A 255 -10.23 0.97 -14.84
C PRO A 255 -9.81 0.72 -13.38
N PHE A 256 -9.50 1.77 -12.63
CA PHE A 256 -9.17 1.67 -11.21
C PHE A 256 -10.41 1.35 -10.37
N TYR A 257 -11.51 2.08 -10.57
CA TYR A 257 -12.74 1.86 -9.81
C TYR A 257 -13.39 0.50 -10.09
N LEU A 258 -13.33 0.01 -11.33
CA LEU A 258 -13.74 -1.36 -11.68
C LEU A 258 -12.98 -2.39 -10.83
N LYS A 259 -11.65 -2.23 -10.65
CA LYS A 259 -10.83 -3.11 -9.80
C LYS A 259 -11.17 -2.99 -8.31
N MET A 260 -11.75 -1.87 -7.87
CA MET A 260 -12.21 -1.66 -6.48
C MET A 260 -13.65 -2.16 -6.24
N GLY A 261 -14.27 -2.76 -7.25
CA GLY A 261 -15.62 -3.34 -7.16
C GLY A 261 -16.75 -2.34 -7.37
N TYR A 262 -16.49 -1.19 -8.00
CA TYR A 262 -17.53 -0.31 -8.51
C TYR A 262 -17.95 -0.75 -9.91
N HIS A 263 -19.18 -0.46 -10.30
CA HIS A 263 -19.74 -0.74 -11.62
C HIS A 263 -20.34 0.51 -12.25
N TYR A 264 -20.57 0.50 -13.56
CA TYR A 264 -21.24 1.59 -14.26
C TYR A 264 -22.66 1.78 -13.74
N LYS A 265 -23.01 3.00 -13.35
CA LYS A 265 -24.37 3.33 -12.91
C LYS A 265 -25.33 3.15 -14.08
N ASP A 266 -26.40 2.40 -13.84
CA ASP A 266 -27.41 2.06 -14.85
C ASP A 266 -26.84 1.41 -16.14
N GLY A 267 -25.62 0.86 -16.06
CA GLY A 267 -24.92 0.28 -17.21
C GLY A 267 -24.36 1.29 -18.22
N VAL A 268 -24.33 2.59 -17.89
CA VAL A 268 -23.84 3.65 -18.78
C VAL A 268 -22.33 3.82 -18.66
N SER A 269 -21.60 3.51 -19.74
CA SER A 269 -20.13 3.64 -19.81
C SER A 269 -19.64 4.92 -20.49
N GLU A 270 -20.53 5.70 -21.08
CA GLU A 270 -20.17 6.92 -21.80
C GLU A 270 -20.07 8.12 -20.84
N PRO A 271 -19.15 9.07 -21.08
CA PRO A 271 -19.07 10.31 -20.30
C PRO A 271 -20.35 11.15 -20.44
N ASP A 272 -20.75 11.80 -19.34
CA ASP A 272 -21.85 12.76 -19.32
C ASP A 272 -21.42 14.17 -19.81
N GLU A 273 -22.29 15.16 -19.67
CA GLU A 273 -22.03 16.55 -20.06
C GLU A 273 -20.88 17.21 -19.25
N GLU A 274 -20.52 16.65 -18.09
CA GLU A 274 -19.35 17.05 -17.30
C GLU A 274 -18.09 16.26 -17.69
N HIS A 275 -18.17 15.42 -18.73
CA HIS A 275 -17.15 14.47 -19.16
C HIS A 275 -16.73 13.47 -18.06
N LEU A 276 -17.67 13.10 -17.20
CA LEU A 276 -17.49 12.12 -16.13
C LEU A 276 -18.35 10.89 -16.40
N ILE A 277 -17.84 9.72 -16.00
CA ILE A 277 -18.57 8.46 -16.08
C ILE A 277 -19.10 8.15 -14.68
N ARG A 278 -20.42 8.04 -14.54
CA ARG A 278 -21.05 7.75 -13.25
C ARG A 278 -20.89 6.27 -12.91
N MET A 279 -20.18 6.00 -11.84
CA MET A 279 -20.00 4.66 -11.29
C MET A 279 -20.63 4.55 -9.91
N GLU A 280 -20.98 3.35 -9.49
CA GLU A 280 -21.57 3.14 -8.18
C GLU A 280 -21.14 1.82 -7.54
N LYS A 281 -21.38 1.72 -6.23
CA LYS A 281 -21.21 0.51 -5.43
C LYS A 281 -22.35 0.44 -4.43
N ASN A 282 -23.04 -0.69 -4.41
CA ASN A 282 -24.05 -0.99 -3.40
C ASN A 282 -23.38 -1.72 -2.23
N ARG A 283 -23.80 -1.41 -1.00
CA ARG A 283 -23.27 -2.02 0.23
C ARG A 283 -24.18 -3.11 0.78
#